data_AF-A0A8T6U4T9-F1
#
_entry.id   AF-A0A8T6U4T9-F1
#
_cell.length_a   1.000
_cell.length_b   1.000
_cell.length_c   1.000
_cell.angle_alpha   90.00
_cell.angle_beta   90.00
_cell.angle_gamma   90.00
#
_symmetry.space_group_name_H-M   'P 1'
#
loop_
_entity.id
_entity.type
_entity.pdbx_description
1 polymer ?
#
loop_
_entity_poly.entity_id
_entity_poly.type
_entity_poly.pdbx_seq_one_letter_code
_entity_poly.pdbx_strand_id
1 'polypeptide(L)'
;MHQKLVSLNKIKQNPWSFRIISEKDRAHLVDLVKNEGIVFSPPVIAKIDRQFFIVDGHSRINVAKAAGIKKIECSIADWIKDFGSLRTWSFRLNRHGYSNPLTLSDMFSEDLKIYRDKETVARIYNVSTDYVESVLSISKLDDDAKIIIQKLITVASKKYQFLLEQITPSHIANLSKLSADRQVEVINWIFNDVIYGPSNESQISIPSILEIINEIEQIQSEPNHSKPKKQYKNKKSKTDIPHEIPFRCKCGLSYEIDVRSNRIFEYLDMDNMKVKKEFTSPTKNMYTYSSQNYSVTELKKIISSNWKDSHIRVVIDKESSDEDWK
;
A
#
# COMPACT_ATOMS: atom_id res chain seq x y z
N MET A 1 -27.92 -1.48 11.01
CA MET A 1 -27.14 -1.19 12.24
C MET A 1 -27.82 -0.04 12.96
N HIS A 2 -27.77 0.00 14.28
CA HIS A 2 -28.23 1.16 15.06
C HIS A 2 -27.04 1.77 15.81
N GLN A 3 -27.08 3.08 16.08
CA GLN A 3 -26.01 3.77 16.79
C GLN A 3 -26.26 3.75 18.30
N LYS A 4 -25.18 3.62 19.09
CA LYS A 4 -25.24 3.63 20.55
C LYS A 4 -23.96 4.20 21.14
N LEU A 5 -24.11 5.04 22.17
CA LEU A 5 -22.99 5.52 22.97
C LEU A 5 -22.51 4.40 23.91
N VAL A 6 -21.26 3.95 23.74
CA VAL A 6 -20.68 2.83 24.49
C VAL A 6 -19.42 3.27 25.22
N SER A 7 -19.23 2.78 26.45
CA SER A 7 -17.98 3.00 27.19
C SER A 7 -16.83 2.21 26.57
N LEU A 8 -15.71 2.88 26.30
CA LEU A 8 -14.53 2.27 25.68
C LEU A 8 -13.94 1.11 26.49
N ASN A 9 -14.13 1.11 27.81
CA ASN A 9 -13.69 0.03 28.71
C ASN A 9 -14.51 -1.27 28.55
N LYS A 10 -15.72 -1.17 27.99
CA LYS A 10 -16.59 -2.33 27.72
C LYS A 10 -16.33 -2.96 26.36
N ILE A 11 -15.53 -2.32 25.51
CA ILE A 11 -15.23 -2.80 24.15
C ILE A 11 -13.92 -3.58 24.17
N LYS A 12 -14.03 -4.85 23.79
CA LYS A 12 -12.94 -5.83 23.65
C LYS A 12 -12.39 -5.83 22.23
N GLN A 13 -11.10 -6.08 22.11
CA GLN A 13 -10.45 -6.22 20.81
C GLN A 13 -10.96 -7.47 20.08
N ASN A 14 -11.05 -7.39 18.76
CA ASN A 14 -11.14 -8.60 17.93
C ASN A 14 -9.81 -9.35 18.00
N PRO A 15 -9.78 -10.66 18.31
CA PRO A 15 -8.55 -11.46 18.24
C PRO A 15 -7.87 -11.44 16.86
N TRP A 16 -8.63 -11.30 15.78
CA TRP A 16 -8.11 -11.32 14.40
C TRP A 16 -7.89 -9.91 13.82
N SER A 17 -7.31 -9.00 14.60
CA SER A 17 -6.99 -7.65 14.12
C SER A 17 -5.80 -7.68 13.16
N PHE A 18 -6.07 -7.77 11.85
CA PHE A 18 -5.04 -7.78 10.82
C PHE A 18 -4.69 -6.39 10.29
N ARG A 19 -5.43 -5.33 10.65
CA ARG A 19 -5.19 -3.99 10.11
C ARG A 19 -4.05 -3.29 10.81
N ILE A 20 -3.20 -2.64 10.03
CA ILE A 20 -2.10 -1.82 10.52
C ILE A 20 -2.36 -0.37 10.16
N ILE A 21 -2.09 0.51 11.12
CA ILE A 21 -2.03 1.96 10.93
C ILE A 21 -0.59 2.41 11.20
N SER A 22 -0.09 3.37 10.43
CA SER A 22 1.24 3.92 10.69
C SER A 22 1.27 4.66 12.02
N GLU A 23 2.44 4.74 12.64
CA GLU A 23 2.59 5.46 13.90
C GLU A 23 2.35 6.96 13.73
N LYS A 24 2.76 7.52 12.59
CA LYS A 24 2.52 8.92 12.21
C LYS A 24 1.03 9.22 12.07
N ASP A 25 0.30 8.40 11.31
CA ASP A 25 -1.15 8.60 11.12
C ASP A 25 -1.89 8.43 12.44
N ARG A 26 -1.49 7.46 13.25
CA ARG A 26 -2.06 7.26 14.59
C ARG A 26 -1.84 8.49 15.47
N ALA A 27 -0.62 9.02 15.53
CA ALA A 27 -0.30 10.19 16.34
C ALA A 27 -1.11 11.42 15.90
N HIS A 28 -1.13 11.69 14.58
CA HIS A 28 -1.92 12.77 14.00
C HIS A 28 -3.41 12.64 14.35
N LEU A 29 -4.00 11.44 14.22
CA LEU A 29 -5.40 11.20 14.57
C LEU A 29 -5.67 11.38 16.07
N VAL A 30 -4.73 11.02 16.95
CA VAL A 30 -4.87 11.25 18.39
C VAL A 30 -4.90 12.74 18.70
N ASP A 31 -4.01 13.52 18.11
CA ASP A 31 -3.95 14.97 18.32
C ASP A 31 -5.20 15.66 17.76
N LEU A 32 -5.66 15.25 16.58
CA LEU A 32 -6.92 15.70 15.99
C LEU A 32 -8.10 15.41 16.93
N VAL A 33 -8.18 14.21 17.50
CA VAL A 33 -9.27 13.87 18.43
C VAL A 33 -9.19 14.62 19.75
N LYS A 34 -7.98 14.92 20.25
CA LYS A 34 -7.81 15.74 21.45
C LYS A 34 -8.27 17.18 21.23
N ASN A 35 -8.02 17.72 20.04
CA ASN A 35 -8.31 19.12 19.72
C ASN A 35 -9.76 19.34 19.27
N GLU A 36 -10.31 18.43 18.47
CA GLU A 36 -11.59 18.61 17.78
C GLU A 36 -12.68 17.61 18.23
N GLY A 37 -12.33 16.61 19.04
CA GLY A 37 -13.22 15.53 19.42
C GLY A 37 -13.29 14.41 18.38
N ILE A 38 -14.34 13.59 18.43
CA ILE A 38 -14.47 12.44 17.51
C ILE A 38 -14.84 12.94 16.11
N VAL A 39 -13.87 12.96 15.20
CA VAL A 39 -14.02 13.43 13.80
C VAL A 39 -14.23 12.32 12.77
N PHE A 40 -14.12 11.06 13.18
CA PHE A 40 -14.27 9.92 12.30
C PHE A 40 -15.64 9.25 12.45
N SER A 41 -16.04 8.49 11.43
CA SER A 41 -17.28 7.73 11.46
C SER A 41 -17.29 6.73 12.64
N PRO A 42 -18.48 6.43 13.22
CA PRO A 42 -18.60 5.50 14.32
C PRO A 42 -18.00 4.12 14.00
N PRO A 43 -17.15 3.53 14.87
CA PRO A 43 -16.68 2.15 14.72
C PRO A 43 -17.86 1.17 14.80
N VAL A 44 -17.69 0.01 14.17
CA VAL A 44 -18.69 -1.06 14.19
C VAL A 44 -18.31 -2.08 15.27
N ILE A 45 -19.25 -2.41 16.15
CA ILE A 45 -19.07 -3.42 17.19
C ILE A 45 -20.20 -4.44 17.15
N ALA A 46 -19.91 -5.66 17.61
CA ALA A 46 -20.88 -6.73 17.77
C ALA A 46 -20.98 -7.13 19.25
N LYS A 47 -22.14 -7.65 19.66
CA LYS A 47 -22.35 -8.16 21.02
C LYS A 47 -22.38 -9.69 21.00
N ILE A 48 -21.35 -10.32 21.56
CA ILE A 48 -21.20 -11.78 21.68
C ILE A 48 -21.09 -12.10 23.17
N ASP A 49 -21.92 -13.01 23.68
CA ASP A 49 -21.92 -13.43 25.09
C ASP A 49 -21.86 -12.28 26.11
N ARG A 50 -22.66 -11.23 25.86
CA ARG A 50 -22.77 -10.00 26.67
C ARG A 50 -21.57 -9.05 26.60
N GLN A 51 -20.52 -9.38 25.86
CA GLN A 51 -19.36 -8.52 25.63
C GLN A 51 -19.44 -7.85 24.27
N PHE A 52 -18.90 -6.62 24.17
CA PHE A 52 -18.79 -5.92 22.89
C PHE A 52 -17.42 -6.20 22.27
N PHE A 53 -17.39 -6.67 21.04
CA PHE A 53 -16.18 -6.88 20.26
C PHE A 53 -16.14 -5.93 19.07
N ILE A 54 -14.94 -5.46 18.73
CA ILE A 54 -14.73 -4.62 17.54
C ILE A 54 -14.92 -5.47 16.29
N VAL A 55 -15.76 -5.02 15.37
CA VAL A 55 -15.88 -5.60 14.01
C VAL A 55 -15.04 -4.77 13.04
N ASP A 56 -15.17 -3.45 13.11
CA ASP A 56 -14.43 -2.47 12.32
C ASP A 56 -14.10 -1.24 13.19
N GLY A 57 -12.94 -0.64 12.95
CA GLY A 57 -12.51 0.58 13.63
C GLY A 57 -11.59 0.34 14.82
N HIS A 58 -10.76 -0.70 14.80
CA HIS A 58 -9.70 -0.92 15.80
C HIS A 58 -8.84 0.33 16.01
N SER A 59 -8.35 0.93 14.93
CA SER A 59 -7.55 2.16 14.99
C SER A 59 -8.34 3.31 15.60
N ARG A 60 -9.62 3.50 15.23
CA ARG A 60 -10.50 4.55 15.78
C ARG A 60 -10.70 4.40 17.28
N ILE A 61 -10.95 3.18 17.75
CA ILE A 61 -11.13 2.89 19.18
C ILE A 61 -9.81 3.09 19.95
N ASN A 62 -8.69 2.65 19.37
CA ASN A 62 -7.38 2.84 20.00
C ASN A 62 -6.98 4.32 20.06
N VAL A 63 -7.26 5.09 19.00
CA VAL A 63 -7.07 6.55 18.95
C VAL A 63 -7.94 7.24 20.01
N ALA A 64 -9.23 6.91 20.09
CA ALA A 64 -10.13 7.49 21.09
C ALA A 64 -9.66 7.21 22.53
N LYS A 65 -9.19 5.98 22.80
CA LYS A 65 -8.59 5.62 24.10
C LYS A 65 -7.33 6.46 24.38
N ALA A 66 -6.44 6.59 23.42
CA ALA A 66 -5.20 7.36 23.56
C ALA A 66 -5.45 8.88 23.71
N ALA A 67 -6.56 9.38 23.17
CA ALA A 67 -7.02 10.76 23.36
C ALA A 67 -7.75 10.99 24.70
N GLY A 68 -7.92 9.97 25.55
CA GLY A 68 -8.58 10.09 26.85
C GLY A 68 -10.10 10.10 26.80
N ILE A 69 -10.70 9.76 25.65
CA ILE A 69 -12.15 9.64 25.51
C ILE A 69 -12.65 8.46 26.37
N LYS A 70 -13.78 8.63 27.05
CA LYS A 70 -14.37 7.60 27.93
C LYS A 70 -15.51 6.81 27.27
N LYS A 71 -16.26 7.48 26.40
CA LYS A 71 -17.40 6.93 25.67
C LYS A 71 -17.33 7.36 24.21
N ILE A 72 -17.70 6.48 23.31
CA ILE A 72 -17.68 6.71 21.87
C ILE A 72 -19.00 6.21 21.28
N GLU A 73 -19.51 6.90 20.26
CA GLU A 73 -20.63 6.39 19.50
C GLU A 73 -20.18 5.21 18.64
N CYS A 74 -20.95 4.12 18.64
CA CYS A 74 -20.66 2.93 17.85
C CYS A 74 -21.89 2.49 17.07
N SER A 75 -21.66 1.94 15.88
CA SER A 75 -22.67 1.19 15.14
C SER A 75 -22.72 -0.25 15.64
N ILE A 76 -23.89 -0.71 16.09
CA ILE A 76 -24.08 -2.07 16.58
C ILE A 76 -24.50 -2.99 15.42
N ALA A 77 -23.69 -4.02 15.18
CA ALA A 77 -23.96 -5.09 14.23
C ALA A 77 -24.67 -6.26 14.93
N ASP A 78 -25.98 -6.15 15.09
CA ASP A 78 -26.77 -7.14 15.84
C ASP A 78 -26.81 -8.54 15.21
N TRP A 79 -26.48 -8.68 13.92
CA TRP A 79 -26.49 -9.98 13.22
C TRP A 79 -25.24 -10.82 13.47
N ILE A 80 -24.18 -10.24 14.04
CA ILE A 80 -22.95 -10.98 14.39
C ILE A 80 -23.14 -11.54 15.80
N LYS A 81 -23.33 -12.86 15.90
CA LYS A 81 -23.67 -13.55 17.17
C LYS A 81 -22.56 -14.44 17.71
N ASP A 82 -21.57 -14.77 16.89
CA ASP A 82 -20.50 -15.71 17.21
C ASP A 82 -19.13 -15.21 16.69
N PHE A 83 -18.06 -15.85 17.14
CA PHE A 83 -16.68 -15.49 16.78
C PHE A 83 -16.32 -15.77 15.32
N GLY A 84 -16.92 -16.77 14.68
CA GLY A 84 -16.71 -17.05 13.26
C GLY A 84 -17.28 -15.93 12.39
N SER A 85 -18.53 -15.55 12.65
CA SER A 85 -19.18 -14.40 12.04
C SER A 85 -18.40 -13.10 12.30
N LEU A 86 -17.90 -12.89 13.53
CA LEU A 86 -17.08 -11.71 13.87
C LEU A 86 -15.83 -11.63 12.99
N ARG A 87 -15.10 -12.73 12.85
CA ARG A 87 -13.88 -12.84 12.05
C ARG A 87 -14.15 -12.52 10.58
N THR A 88 -15.13 -13.19 9.98
CA THR A 88 -15.50 -12.98 8.57
C THR A 88 -15.93 -11.55 8.29
N TRP A 89 -16.83 -11.01 9.12
CA TRP A 89 -17.33 -9.64 8.92
C TRP A 89 -16.27 -8.59 9.20
N SER A 90 -15.37 -8.84 10.15
CA SER A 90 -14.22 -7.96 10.38
C SER A 90 -13.33 -7.89 9.14
N PHE A 91 -13.07 -9.00 8.46
CA PHE A 91 -12.37 -8.95 7.17
C PHE A 91 -13.14 -8.14 6.12
N ARG A 92 -14.41 -8.50 5.88
CA ARG A 92 -15.22 -7.90 4.82
C ARG A 92 -15.33 -6.38 4.93
N LEU A 93 -15.49 -5.86 6.16
CA LEU A 93 -15.60 -4.43 6.41
C LEU A 93 -14.25 -3.70 6.38
N ASN A 94 -13.13 -4.41 6.60
CA ASN A 94 -11.79 -3.81 6.71
C ASN A 94 -10.84 -4.22 5.57
N ARG A 95 -11.34 -4.72 4.44
CA ARG A 95 -10.46 -5.23 3.37
C ARG A 95 -9.55 -4.19 2.71
N HIS A 96 -9.87 -2.90 2.86
CA HIS A 96 -9.18 -1.80 2.15
C HIS A 96 -8.03 -1.19 2.95
N GLY A 97 -6.85 -1.05 2.33
CA GLY A 97 -5.57 -0.52 2.85
C GLY A 97 -4.61 -1.63 3.29
N TYR A 98 -3.60 -1.35 4.13
CA TYR A 98 -2.61 -2.36 4.50
C TYR A 98 -3.04 -3.35 5.60
N SER A 99 -2.85 -4.63 5.31
CA SER A 99 -3.17 -5.76 6.19
C SER A 99 -1.89 -6.51 6.55
N ASN A 100 -1.75 -6.93 7.81
CA ASN A 100 -0.70 -7.83 8.25
C ASN A 100 -0.90 -9.20 7.58
N PRO A 101 -0.01 -9.60 6.66
CA PRO A 101 -0.12 -10.85 5.92
C PRO A 101 0.00 -12.08 6.82
N LEU A 102 0.77 -12.00 7.92
CA LEU A 102 0.93 -13.10 8.87
C LEU A 102 -0.37 -13.35 9.63
N THR A 103 -0.97 -12.29 10.18
CA THR A 103 -2.25 -12.39 10.90
C THR A 103 -3.38 -12.85 9.97
N LEU A 104 -3.40 -12.38 8.72
CA LEU A 104 -4.35 -12.86 7.71
C LEU A 104 -4.16 -14.35 7.42
N SER A 105 -2.92 -14.80 7.27
CA SER A 105 -2.56 -16.19 7.05
C SER A 105 -3.06 -17.09 8.19
N ASP A 106 -2.83 -16.69 9.44
CA ASP A 106 -3.30 -17.45 10.61
C ASP A 106 -4.83 -17.55 10.63
N MET A 107 -5.50 -16.42 10.38
CA MET A 107 -6.97 -16.34 10.32
C MET A 107 -7.56 -17.28 9.25
N PHE A 108 -7.02 -17.25 8.03
CA PHE A 108 -7.47 -18.10 6.93
C PHE A 108 -7.13 -19.58 7.17
N SER A 109 -5.99 -19.86 7.81
CA SER A 109 -5.58 -21.22 8.17
C SER A 109 -6.49 -21.84 9.21
N GLU A 110 -6.92 -21.07 10.21
CA GLU A 110 -7.91 -21.52 11.19
C GLU A 110 -9.25 -21.83 10.52
N ASP A 111 -9.72 -20.97 9.61
CA ASP A 111 -10.98 -21.18 8.91
C ASP A 111 -10.92 -22.36 7.94
N LEU A 112 -9.79 -22.59 7.29
CA LEU A 112 -9.59 -23.77 6.45
C LEU A 112 -9.72 -25.06 7.26
N LYS A 113 -9.29 -25.09 8.53
CA LYS A 113 -9.49 -26.26 9.41
C LYS A 113 -10.97 -26.51 9.73
N ILE A 114 -11.77 -25.44 9.79
CA ILE A 114 -13.21 -25.50 10.08
C ILE A 114 -14.00 -25.92 8.84
N TYR A 115 -13.78 -25.24 7.71
CA TYR A 115 -14.56 -25.43 6.49
C TYR A 115 -14.02 -26.53 5.57
N ARG A 116 -12.74 -26.91 5.72
CA ARG A 116 -12.02 -27.99 5.01
C ARG A 116 -11.73 -27.77 3.53
N ASP A 117 -12.27 -26.73 2.90
CA ASP A 117 -12.01 -26.41 1.49
C ASP A 117 -11.73 -24.92 1.26
N LYS A 118 -10.88 -24.61 0.27
CA LYS A 118 -10.44 -23.23 -0.02
C LYS A 118 -11.55 -22.42 -0.68
N GLU A 119 -12.38 -23.07 -1.50
CA GLU A 119 -13.48 -22.46 -2.25
C GLU A 119 -14.56 -21.90 -1.31
N THR A 120 -14.89 -22.62 -0.25
CA THR A 120 -15.81 -22.17 0.79
C THR A 120 -15.23 -21.00 1.56
N VAL A 121 -13.94 -21.05 1.93
CA VAL A 121 -13.26 -19.91 2.57
C VAL A 121 -13.30 -18.69 1.64
N ALA A 122 -12.97 -18.85 0.35
CA ALA A 122 -13.00 -17.77 -0.64
C ALA A 122 -14.39 -17.12 -0.74
N ARG A 123 -15.44 -17.94 -0.84
CA ARG A 123 -16.84 -17.49 -0.88
C ARG A 123 -17.27 -16.79 0.40
N ILE A 124 -16.87 -17.31 1.56
CA ILE A 124 -17.17 -16.70 2.88
C ILE A 124 -16.47 -15.35 3.01
N TYR A 125 -15.24 -15.20 2.53
CA TYR A 125 -14.52 -13.93 2.60
C TYR A 125 -14.82 -12.98 1.45
N ASN A 126 -15.54 -13.44 0.42
CA ASN A 126 -15.81 -12.72 -0.82
C ASN A 126 -14.51 -12.29 -1.53
N VAL A 127 -13.61 -13.25 -1.72
CA VAL A 127 -12.31 -13.12 -2.39
C VAL A 127 -12.12 -14.27 -3.38
N SER A 128 -11.10 -14.20 -4.25
CA SER A 128 -10.78 -15.31 -5.15
C SER A 128 -10.12 -16.47 -4.40
N THR A 129 -10.25 -17.68 -4.93
CA THR A 129 -9.53 -18.87 -4.43
C THR A 129 -8.01 -18.67 -4.50
N ASP A 130 -7.51 -18.00 -5.53
CA ASP A 130 -6.08 -17.67 -5.68
C ASP A 130 -5.57 -16.77 -4.56
N TYR A 131 -6.39 -15.82 -4.09
CA TYR A 131 -6.07 -14.98 -2.95
C TYR A 131 -5.99 -15.82 -1.67
N VAL A 132 -6.96 -16.71 -1.45
CA VAL A 132 -6.95 -17.65 -0.32
C VAL A 132 -5.69 -18.52 -0.34
N GLU A 133 -5.34 -19.07 -1.50
CA GLU A 133 -4.14 -19.87 -1.67
C GLU A 133 -2.86 -19.08 -1.39
N SER A 134 -2.77 -17.85 -1.90
CA SER A 134 -1.63 -16.96 -1.65
C SER A 134 -1.49 -16.67 -0.17
N VAL A 135 -2.59 -16.32 0.53
CA VAL A 135 -2.56 -16.03 1.96
C VAL A 135 -2.20 -17.29 2.77
N LEU A 136 -2.73 -18.45 2.41
CA LEU A 136 -2.43 -19.71 3.09
C LEU A 136 -0.99 -20.16 2.90
N SER A 137 -0.33 -19.84 1.78
CA SER A 137 1.06 -20.24 1.57
C SER A 137 2.03 -19.54 2.54
N ILE A 138 1.65 -18.36 3.04
CA ILE A 138 2.42 -17.61 4.06
C ILE A 138 2.54 -18.41 5.36
N SER A 139 1.54 -19.24 5.70
CA SER A 139 1.59 -20.10 6.89
C SER A 139 2.76 -21.11 6.84
N LYS A 140 3.20 -21.45 5.62
CA LYS A 140 4.28 -22.41 5.34
C LYS A 140 5.68 -21.78 5.38
N LEU A 141 5.78 -20.47 5.59
CA LEU A 141 7.08 -19.83 5.77
C LEU A 141 7.75 -20.33 7.04
N ASP A 142 9.07 -20.37 6.99
CA ASP A 142 9.88 -20.66 8.16
C ASP A 142 9.67 -19.61 9.26
N ASP A 143 9.79 -20.02 10.53
CA ASP A 143 9.53 -19.13 11.65
C ASP A 143 10.53 -17.96 11.69
N ASP A 144 11.78 -18.16 11.29
CA ASP A 144 12.77 -17.07 11.19
C ASP A 144 12.37 -16.06 10.10
N ALA A 145 11.88 -16.55 8.97
CA ALA A 145 11.34 -15.70 7.90
C ALA A 145 10.15 -14.87 8.39
N LYS A 146 9.22 -15.48 9.12
CA LYS A 146 8.07 -14.78 9.73
C LYS A 146 8.51 -13.70 10.72
N ILE A 147 9.51 -13.98 11.56
CA ILE A 147 10.07 -13.01 12.51
C ILE A 147 10.62 -11.80 11.77
N ILE A 148 11.36 -12.00 10.68
CA ILE A 148 11.94 -10.89 9.90
C ILE A 148 10.84 -10.09 9.19
N ILE A 149 9.83 -10.75 8.61
CA ILE A 149 8.65 -10.07 8.03
C ILE A 149 7.95 -9.21 9.09
N GLN A 150 7.75 -9.73 10.31
CA GLN A 150 7.12 -8.96 11.38
C GLN A 150 7.97 -7.73 11.79
N LYS A 151 9.30 -7.87 11.81
CA LYS A 151 10.22 -6.74 12.03
C LYS A 151 10.11 -5.70 10.90
N LEU A 152 10.11 -6.14 9.64
CA LEU A 152 9.93 -5.30 8.45
C LEU A 152 8.64 -4.48 8.55
N ILE A 153 7.51 -5.15 8.79
CA ILE A 153 6.21 -4.50 8.97
C ILE A 153 6.26 -3.46 10.09
N THR A 154 6.89 -3.82 11.23
CA THR A 154 7.02 -2.92 12.38
C THR A 154 7.82 -1.67 12.01
N VAL A 155 8.97 -1.82 11.36
CA VAL A 155 9.81 -0.68 10.93
C VAL A 155 9.10 0.17 9.86
N ALA A 156 8.50 -0.47 8.85
CA ALA A 156 7.77 0.21 7.80
C ALA A 156 6.57 0.98 8.34
N SER A 157 5.83 0.43 9.31
CA SER A 157 4.72 1.14 9.96
C SER A 157 5.15 2.41 10.72
N LYS A 158 6.43 2.51 11.11
CA LYS A 158 6.97 3.67 11.82
C LYS A 158 7.58 4.72 10.88
N LYS A 159 8.35 4.27 9.88
CA LYS A 159 9.22 5.16 9.10
C LYS A 159 8.92 5.16 7.60
N TYR A 160 8.40 4.07 7.05
CA TYR A 160 8.33 3.87 5.60
C TYR A 160 6.96 3.33 5.18
N GLN A 161 5.91 4.13 5.40
CA GLN A 161 4.53 3.71 5.16
C GLN A 161 4.27 3.27 3.71
N PHE A 162 4.90 3.93 2.74
CA PHE A 162 4.77 3.59 1.32
C PHE A 162 5.25 2.15 1.01
N LEU A 163 6.15 1.58 1.80
CA LEU A 163 6.59 0.19 1.63
C LEU A 163 5.51 -0.81 1.95
N LEU A 164 4.67 -0.50 2.94
CA LEU A 164 3.54 -1.35 3.28
C LEU A 164 2.60 -1.48 2.07
N GLU A 165 2.39 -0.40 1.32
CA GLU A 165 1.53 -0.44 0.13
C GLU A 165 2.11 -1.27 -1.02
N GLN A 166 3.43 -1.49 -1.04
CA GLN A 166 4.10 -2.26 -2.09
C GLN A 166 4.25 -3.75 -1.75
N ILE A 167 4.22 -4.14 -0.47
CA ILE A 167 4.41 -5.53 -0.04
C ILE A 167 3.05 -6.21 0.12
N THR A 168 2.58 -6.87 -0.93
CA THR A 168 1.30 -7.60 -0.91
C THR A 168 1.46 -9.00 -0.30
N PRO A 169 0.36 -9.62 0.18
CA PRO A 169 0.38 -11.03 0.57
C PRO A 169 0.90 -11.95 -0.54
N SER A 170 0.57 -11.67 -1.81
CA SER A 170 1.04 -12.44 -2.97
C SER A 170 2.55 -12.35 -3.17
N HIS A 171 3.18 -11.22 -2.85
CA HIS A 171 4.64 -11.10 -2.84
C HIS A 171 5.22 -12.09 -1.81
N ILE A 172 4.80 -11.98 -0.55
CA ILE A 172 5.32 -12.82 0.54
C ILE A 172 5.03 -14.32 0.29
N ALA A 173 3.87 -14.63 -0.29
CA ALA A 173 3.45 -15.98 -0.65
C ALA A 173 4.47 -16.72 -1.52
N ASN A 174 5.18 -16.02 -2.42
CA ASN A 174 6.17 -16.65 -3.30
C ASN A 174 7.41 -17.14 -2.55
N LEU A 175 7.72 -16.57 -1.38
CA LEU A 175 8.84 -17.03 -0.55
C LEU A 175 8.62 -18.47 -0.06
N SER A 176 7.36 -18.90 0.11
CA SER A 176 7.04 -20.27 0.54
C SER A 176 7.50 -21.36 -0.43
N LYS A 177 7.88 -20.99 -1.66
CA LYS A 177 8.44 -21.90 -2.68
C LYS A 177 9.94 -22.12 -2.51
N LEU A 178 10.60 -21.31 -1.67
CA LEU A 178 12.05 -21.35 -1.42
C LEU A 178 12.36 -22.18 -0.16
N SER A 179 13.60 -22.66 -0.05
CA SER A 179 14.09 -23.26 1.20
C SER A 179 14.17 -22.23 2.34
N ALA A 180 14.15 -22.69 3.60
CA ALA A 180 14.16 -21.81 4.77
C ALA A 180 15.31 -20.78 4.74
N ASP A 181 16.53 -21.22 4.49
CA ASP A 181 17.71 -20.33 4.37
C ASP A 181 17.53 -19.25 3.30
N ARG A 182 16.91 -19.62 2.17
CA ARG A 182 16.64 -18.70 1.07
C ARG A 182 15.54 -17.70 1.36
N GLN A 183 14.51 -18.12 2.09
CA GLN A 183 13.46 -17.22 2.55
C GLN A 183 14.09 -16.09 3.38
N VAL A 184 14.93 -16.45 4.35
CA VAL A 184 15.64 -15.51 5.22
C VAL A 184 16.56 -14.59 4.41
N GLU A 185 17.33 -15.14 3.47
CA GLU A 185 18.22 -14.37 2.59
C GLU A 185 17.46 -13.30 1.78
N VAL A 186 16.38 -13.70 1.09
CA VAL A 186 15.56 -12.79 0.27
C VAL A 186 14.92 -11.70 1.12
N ILE A 187 14.35 -12.04 2.28
CA ILE A 187 13.71 -11.05 3.16
C ILE A 187 14.75 -10.09 3.73
N ASN A 188 15.93 -10.58 4.13
CA ASN A 188 17.01 -9.73 4.61
C ASN A 188 17.53 -8.81 3.51
N TRP A 189 17.59 -9.28 2.27
CA TRP A 189 17.94 -8.44 1.13
C TRP A 189 16.91 -7.32 0.94
N ILE A 190 15.61 -7.65 0.93
CA ILE A 190 14.52 -6.66 0.89
C ILE A 190 14.67 -5.68 2.05
N PHE A 191 14.86 -6.17 3.26
CA PHE A 191 15.02 -5.34 4.45
C PHE A 191 16.21 -4.38 4.29
N ASN A 192 17.37 -4.87 3.88
CA ASN A 192 18.59 -4.07 3.83
C ASN A 192 18.57 -3.04 2.68
N ASP A 193 18.15 -3.43 1.49
CA ASP A 193 18.19 -2.55 0.33
C ASP A 193 17.08 -1.49 0.40
N VAL A 194 15.93 -1.85 0.98
CA VAL A 194 14.78 -0.94 1.05
C VAL A 194 14.84 -0.03 2.28
N ILE A 195 15.30 -0.51 3.44
CA ILE A 195 15.35 0.30 4.68
C ILE A 195 16.68 1.07 4.80
N TYR A 196 17.80 0.48 4.35
CA TYR A 196 19.14 1.07 4.51
C TYR A 196 19.80 1.50 3.19
N GLY A 197 19.20 1.24 2.02
CA GLY A 197 19.82 1.48 0.71
C GLY A 197 19.88 2.96 0.28
N PRO A 198 18.76 3.71 0.18
CA PRO A 198 18.81 5.10 -0.26
C PRO A 198 18.41 6.12 0.81
N SER A 199 19.15 7.23 0.86
CA SER A 199 18.91 8.39 1.73
C SER A 199 17.69 9.23 1.32
N ASN A 200 17.08 8.94 0.15
CA ASN A 200 15.99 9.71 -0.45
C ASN A 200 14.82 8.78 -0.87
N GLU A 201 13.65 9.02 -0.29
CA GLU A 201 12.43 8.20 -0.43
C GLU A 201 11.90 8.12 -1.88
N SER A 202 12.20 9.13 -2.71
CA SER A 202 11.76 9.20 -4.12
C SER A 202 12.46 8.21 -5.06
N GLN A 203 13.49 7.50 -4.59
CA GLN A 203 14.30 6.57 -5.39
C GLN A 203 14.03 5.10 -5.06
N ILE A 204 13.12 4.81 -4.14
CA ILE A 204 12.84 3.43 -3.69
C ILE A 204 11.79 2.81 -4.63
N SER A 205 12.26 2.00 -5.59
CA SER A 205 11.44 1.03 -6.30
C SER A 205 11.74 -0.35 -5.71
N ILE A 206 10.79 -0.99 -5.03
CA ILE A 206 10.97 -2.37 -4.59
C ILE A 206 10.88 -3.26 -5.83
N PRO A 207 11.94 -3.99 -6.22
CA PRO A 207 11.86 -4.94 -7.32
C PRO A 207 10.83 -6.02 -6.96
N SER A 208 10.14 -6.57 -7.95
CA SER A 208 9.29 -7.73 -7.73
C SER A 208 10.11 -8.86 -7.09
N ILE A 209 9.51 -9.66 -6.22
CA ILE A 209 10.25 -10.77 -5.56
C ILE A 209 10.85 -11.74 -6.60
N LEU A 210 10.25 -11.87 -7.78
CA LEU A 210 10.83 -12.64 -8.88
C LEU A 210 12.11 -12.00 -9.43
N GLU A 211 12.17 -10.68 -9.56
CA GLU A 211 13.40 -9.96 -9.91
C GLU A 211 14.47 -10.12 -8.84
N ILE A 212 14.09 -10.09 -7.55
CA ILE A 212 15.01 -10.31 -6.43
C ILE A 212 15.54 -11.75 -6.44
N ILE A 213 14.67 -12.74 -6.66
CA ILE A 213 15.06 -14.15 -6.80
C ILE A 213 16.03 -14.31 -7.97
N ASN A 214 15.69 -13.75 -9.14
CA ASN A 214 16.55 -13.80 -10.32
C ASN A 214 17.91 -13.11 -10.08
N GLU A 215 17.94 -11.99 -9.36
CA GLU A 215 19.17 -11.27 -9.04
C GLU A 215 20.05 -12.05 -8.05
N ILE A 216 19.45 -12.69 -7.04
CA ILE A 216 20.16 -13.58 -6.11
C ILE A 216 20.73 -14.80 -6.85
N GLU A 217 19.96 -15.40 -7.77
CA GLU A 217 20.43 -16.51 -8.60
C GLU A 217 21.58 -16.10 -9.53
N GLN A 218 21.50 -14.91 -10.14
CA GLN A 218 22.56 -14.35 -10.98
C GLN A 218 23.85 -14.10 -10.18
N ILE A 219 23.76 -13.50 -8.99
CA ILE A 219 24.91 -13.21 -8.12
C ILE A 219 25.67 -14.49 -7.74
N GLN A 220 24.98 -15.62 -7.59
CA GLN A 220 25.58 -16.89 -7.18
C GLN A 220 26.04 -17.77 -8.33
N SER A 221 25.49 -17.57 -9.53
CA SER A 221 25.97 -18.21 -10.76
C SER A 221 27.31 -17.63 -11.25
N GLU A 222 27.75 -16.48 -10.73
CA GLU A 222 29.09 -15.94 -10.99
C GLU A 222 30.16 -16.67 -10.15
N PRO A 223 31.18 -17.32 -10.75
CA PRO A 223 32.10 -18.22 -10.02
C PRO A 223 33.08 -17.56 -9.03
N ASN A 224 32.94 -16.26 -8.73
CA ASN A 224 33.88 -15.53 -7.89
C ASN A 224 33.13 -14.66 -6.86
N HIS A 225 32.81 -15.27 -5.72
CA HIS A 225 32.41 -14.57 -4.50
C HIS A 225 33.60 -13.76 -3.92
N SER A 226 33.90 -12.62 -4.54
CA SER A 226 34.72 -11.54 -3.98
C SER A 226 34.59 -10.25 -4.80
N LYS A 227 33.38 -9.87 -5.23
CA LYS A 227 33.15 -8.49 -5.65
C LYS A 227 32.79 -7.67 -4.40
N PRO A 228 33.46 -6.53 -4.14
CA PRO A 228 33.15 -5.68 -3.01
C PRO A 228 31.69 -5.25 -3.11
N LYS A 229 31.05 -4.96 -1.95
CA LYS A 229 29.79 -4.22 -1.89
C LYS A 229 29.81 -3.20 -3.01
N LYS A 230 28.88 -3.31 -3.98
CA LYS A 230 28.68 -2.22 -4.93
C LYS A 230 28.27 -1.03 -4.07
N GLN A 231 29.25 -0.22 -3.65
CA GLN A 231 29.00 1.21 -3.53
C GLN A 231 28.41 1.56 -4.89
N TYR A 232 27.19 2.07 -4.89
CA TYR A 232 26.61 2.69 -6.05
C TYR A 232 27.61 3.76 -6.50
N LYS A 233 28.53 3.39 -7.40
CA LYS A 233 29.25 4.36 -8.19
C LYS A 233 28.14 5.07 -8.92
N ASN A 234 28.00 6.37 -8.66
CA ASN A 234 27.28 7.30 -9.52
C ASN A 234 27.62 6.88 -10.95
N LYS A 235 26.66 6.24 -11.62
CA LYS A 235 26.78 5.95 -13.04
C LYS A 235 26.84 7.33 -13.67
N LYS A 236 28.05 7.73 -14.07
CA LYS A 236 28.19 8.82 -15.04
C LYS A 236 27.32 8.42 -16.23
N SER A 237 26.30 9.24 -16.45
CA SER A 237 25.33 9.12 -17.52
C SER A 237 26.06 8.91 -18.84
N LYS A 238 25.78 7.76 -19.47
CA LYS A 238 25.93 7.66 -20.91
C LYS A 238 24.52 7.70 -21.47
N THR A 239 24.26 8.83 -22.12
CA THR A 239 23.08 9.22 -22.90
C THR A 239 21.78 9.24 -22.10
N ASP A 240 21.45 10.47 -21.67
CA ASP A 240 20.15 10.87 -21.16
C ASP A 240 19.02 10.35 -22.06
N ILE A 241 18.25 9.43 -21.49
CA ILE A 241 16.91 9.14 -21.96
C ILE A 241 16.03 9.89 -20.95
N PRO A 242 15.26 10.93 -21.36
CA PRO A 242 14.45 11.67 -20.42
C PRO A 242 13.51 10.70 -19.71
N HIS A 243 13.65 10.67 -18.38
CA HIS A 243 12.87 9.80 -17.52
C HIS A 243 11.38 10.09 -17.67
N GLU A 244 10.60 9.02 -17.79
CA GLU A 244 9.13 9.00 -17.75
C GLU A 244 8.64 9.76 -16.50
N ILE A 245 7.80 10.78 -16.69
CA ILE A 245 7.23 11.54 -15.57
C ILE A 245 5.76 11.12 -15.42
N PRO A 246 5.43 10.28 -14.42
CA PRO A 246 4.04 10.08 -14.06
C PRO A 246 3.51 11.38 -13.46
N PHE A 247 2.46 11.95 -14.05
CA PHE A 247 1.81 13.15 -13.51
C PHE A 247 0.37 12.82 -13.09
N ARG A 248 -0.05 13.39 -11.97
CA ARG A 248 -1.41 13.22 -11.43
C ARG A 248 -2.20 14.50 -11.64
N CYS A 249 -3.29 14.42 -12.39
CA CYS A 249 -4.20 15.53 -12.59
C CYS A 249 -4.90 15.89 -11.27
N LYS A 250 -5.36 17.15 -11.13
CA LYS A 250 -6.18 17.58 -9.97
C LYS A 250 -7.45 16.74 -9.79
N CYS A 251 -7.98 16.15 -10.85
CA CYS A 251 -9.13 15.23 -10.76
C CYS A 251 -8.76 13.83 -10.21
N GLY A 252 -7.49 13.57 -9.89
CA GLY A 252 -7.01 12.32 -9.29
C GLY A 252 -6.49 11.28 -10.29
N LEU A 253 -6.72 11.49 -11.60
CA LEU A 253 -6.25 10.61 -12.67
C LEU A 253 -4.73 10.69 -12.85
N SER A 254 -4.10 9.54 -13.10
CA SER A 254 -2.65 9.42 -13.29
C SER A 254 -2.34 9.13 -14.75
N TYR A 255 -1.32 9.78 -15.28
CA TYR A 255 -0.90 9.63 -16.67
C TYR A 255 0.58 9.33 -16.76
N GLU A 256 0.98 8.58 -17.79
CA GLU A 256 2.36 8.39 -18.21
C GLU A 256 2.52 8.90 -19.64
N ILE A 257 3.62 9.60 -19.89
CA ILE A 257 3.96 10.13 -21.21
C ILE A 257 5.19 9.38 -21.70
N ASP A 258 5.04 8.67 -22.81
CA ASP A 258 6.19 8.20 -23.58
C ASP A 258 6.64 9.33 -24.51
N VAL A 259 7.73 9.98 -24.12
CA VAL A 259 8.30 11.12 -24.84
C VAL A 259 8.84 10.72 -26.22
N ARG A 260 9.23 9.45 -26.41
CA ARG A 260 9.78 8.97 -27.70
C ARG A 260 8.69 8.74 -28.72
N SER A 261 7.58 8.14 -28.30
CA SER A 261 6.46 7.88 -29.20
C SER A 261 5.40 8.98 -29.20
N ASN A 262 5.53 9.99 -28.33
CA ASN A 262 4.54 11.04 -28.07
C ASN A 262 3.14 10.48 -27.73
N ARG A 263 3.11 9.28 -27.14
CA ARG A 263 1.88 8.62 -26.70
C ARG A 263 1.65 8.90 -25.23
N ILE A 264 0.38 9.08 -24.85
CA ILE A 264 -0.02 9.21 -23.46
C ILE A 264 -0.76 7.95 -23.07
N PHE A 265 -0.50 7.49 -21.86
CA PHE A 265 -1.27 6.44 -21.24
C PHE A 265 -1.93 6.99 -19.97
N GLU A 266 -3.24 6.81 -19.87
CA GLU A 266 -4.02 7.03 -18.67
C GLU A 266 -4.07 5.74 -17.85
N TYR A 267 -3.83 5.85 -16.54
CA TYR A 267 -4.02 4.76 -15.60
C TYR A 267 -5.42 4.84 -15.00
N LEU A 268 -6.22 3.82 -15.27
CA LEU A 268 -7.54 3.63 -14.68
C LEU A 268 -7.45 2.59 -13.57
N ASP A 269 -7.80 2.96 -12.35
CA ASP A 269 -7.96 2.01 -11.25
C ASP A 269 -9.33 1.32 -11.38
N MET A 270 -9.34 0.03 -11.73
CA MET A 270 -10.56 -0.79 -11.84
C MET A 270 -10.41 -2.05 -10.99
N ASP A 271 -11.24 -2.22 -9.96
CA ASP A 271 -11.40 -3.47 -9.19
C ASP A 271 -10.08 -4.18 -8.80
N ASN A 272 -9.13 -3.41 -8.26
CA ASN A 272 -7.77 -3.83 -7.86
C ASN A 272 -6.76 -4.04 -8.99
N MET A 273 -7.05 -3.60 -10.21
CA MET A 273 -6.12 -3.57 -11.33
C MET A 273 -5.90 -2.13 -11.81
N LYS A 274 -4.63 -1.79 -12.08
CA LYS A 274 -4.28 -0.58 -12.82
C LYS A 274 -4.27 -0.90 -14.30
N VAL A 275 -5.29 -0.41 -15.02
CA VAL A 275 -5.39 -0.57 -16.47
C VAL A 275 -4.70 0.62 -17.13
N LYS A 276 -3.63 0.35 -17.87
CA LYS A 276 -2.93 1.33 -18.70
C LYS A 276 -3.67 1.45 -20.04
N LYS A 277 -4.38 2.55 -20.25
CA LYS A 277 -5.14 2.83 -21.48
C LYS A 277 -4.45 3.94 -22.26
N GLU A 278 -4.17 3.73 -23.54
CA GLU A 278 -3.67 4.82 -24.37
C GLU A 278 -4.73 5.92 -24.49
N PHE A 279 -4.35 7.13 -24.06
CA PHE A 279 -5.19 8.29 -24.08
C PHE A 279 -5.13 8.93 -25.48
N THR A 280 -6.19 8.73 -26.25
CA THR A 280 -6.41 9.39 -27.54
C THR A 280 -7.30 10.61 -27.32
N SER A 281 -6.71 11.81 -27.36
CA SER A 281 -7.48 13.05 -27.20
C SER A 281 -8.49 13.19 -28.35
N PRO A 282 -9.78 13.51 -28.06
CA PRO A 282 -10.80 13.65 -29.10
C PRO A 282 -10.62 14.91 -29.97
N THR A 283 -9.75 15.85 -29.61
CA THR A 283 -9.54 17.11 -30.36
C THR A 283 -8.21 17.11 -31.11
N LYS A 284 -8.28 17.20 -32.44
CA LYS A 284 -7.15 17.12 -33.40
C LYS A 284 -6.04 18.19 -33.25
N ASN A 285 -6.22 19.22 -32.42
CA ASN A 285 -5.29 20.35 -32.32
C ASN A 285 -4.78 20.53 -30.89
N MET A 286 -3.90 19.63 -30.45
CA MET A 286 -3.22 19.75 -29.17
C MET A 286 -1.80 20.27 -29.40
N TYR A 287 -1.51 21.49 -28.94
CA TYR A 287 -0.18 22.10 -29.08
C TYR A 287 0.68 21.73 -27.86
N THR A 288 1.89 21.25 -28.12
CA THR A 288 2.85 20.86 -27.08
C THR A 288 4.03 21.83 -27.04
N TYR A 289 4.30 22.37 -25.86
CA TYR A 289 5.39 23.29 -25.57
C TYR A 289 6.28 22.66 -24.49
N SER A 290 7.59 22.86 -24.58
CA SER A 290 8.57 22.25 -23.67
C SER A 290 9.51 23.30 -23.11
N SER A 291 9.89 23.18 -21.82
CA SER A 291 10.89 24.05 -21.19
C SER A 291 12.29 23.91 -21.78
N GLN A 292 12.52 22.89 -22.62
CA GLN A 292 13.74 22.78 -23.41
C GLN A 292 13.79 23.81 -24.56
N ASN A 293 12.62 24.27 -25.02
CA ASN A 293 12.48 25.15 -26.18
C ASN A 293 11.91 26.54 -25.82
N TYR A 294 11.40 26.70 -24.61
CA TYR A 294 10.73 27.92 -24.15
C TYR A 294 11.12 28.21 -22.70
N SER A 295 11.38 29.47 -22.38
CA SER A 295 11.60 29.87 -20.98
C SER A 295 10.32 29.71 -20.15
N VAL A 296 10.48 29.60 -18.82
CA VAL A 296 9.36 29.51 -17.87
C VAL A 296 8.38 30.68 -18.05
N THR A 297 8.90 31.90 -18.26
CA THR A 297 8.10 33.10 -18.50
C THR A 297 7.26 33.00 -19.78
N GLU A 298 7.83 32.47 -20.85
CA GLU A 298 7.12 32.26 -22.12
C GLU A 298 6.04 31.18 -21.99
N LEU A 299 6.34 30.09 -21.29
CA LEU A 299 5.38 29.01 -21.02
C LEU A 299 4.20 29.50 -20.15
N LYS A 300 4.47 30.28 -19.09
CA LYS A 300 3.41 30.93 -18.28
C LYS A 300 2.55 31.88 -19.14
N LYS A 301 3.15 32.58 -20.11
CA LYS A 301 2.42 33.45 -21.05
C LYS A 301 1.58 32.65 -22.04
N ILE A 302 2.07 31.51 -22.55
CA ILE A 302 1.33 30.61 -23.45
C ILE A 302 0.12 30.00 -22.73
N ILE A 303 0.31 29.54 -21.48
CA ILE A 303 -0.77 29.02 -20.63
C ILE A 303 -1.85 30.09 -20.40
N SER A 304 -1.44 31.29 -20.00
CA SER A 304 -2.38 32.37 -19.67
C SER A 304 -3.09 32.98 -20.88
N SER A 305 -2.52 32.88 -22.08
CA SER A 305 -3.13 33.40 -23.32
C SER A 305 -4.07 32.41 -24.02
N ASN A 306 -3.98 31.11 -23.74
CA ASN A 306 -4.76 30.08 -24.44
C ASN A 306 -5.73 29.31 -23.53
N TRP A 307 -6.00 29.81 -22.31
CA TRP A 307 -6.79 29.10 -21.28
C TRP A 307 -8.25 28.82 -21.64
N LYS A 308 -8.82 29.50 -22.64
CA LYS A 308 -10.26 29.40 -22.96
C LYS A 308 -10.60 28.41 -24.07
N ASP A 309 -9.72 28.16 -25.05
CA ASP A 309 -10.12 27.47 -26.29
C ASP A 309 -9.11 26.44 -26.82
N SER A 310 -8.13 26.01 -26.02
CA SER A 310 -7.26 24.89 -26.42
C SER A 310 -6.71 24.10 -25.25
N HIS A 311 -6.64 22.78 -25.40
CA HIS A 311 -5.86 21.92 -24.52
C HIS A 311 -4.36 22.15 -24.83
N ILE A 312 -3.69 22.92 -23.98
CA ILE A 312 -2.25 23.19 -24.07
C ILE A 312 -1.49 22.12 -23.28
N ARG A 313 -0.42 21.57 -23.84
CA ARG A 313 0.53 20.72 -23.09
C ARG A 313 1.81 21.50 -22.83
N VAL A 314 2.26 21.53 -21.58
CA VAL A 314 3.56 22.08 -21.18
C VAL A 314 4.39 20.97 -20.52
N VAL A 315 5.54 20.67 -21.10
CA VAL A 315 6.52 19.70 -20.60
C VAL A 315 7.64 20.46 -19.91
N ILE A 316 7.98 20.06 -18.69
CA ILE A 316 8.93 20.78 -17.83
C ILE A 316 10.09 19.85 -17.52
N ASP A 317 11.32 20.33 -17.74
CA ASP A 317 12.55 19.62 -17.45
C ASP A 317 12.80 19.55 -15.93
N LYS A 318 13.34 18.42 -15.48
CA LYS A 318 13.45 18.02 -14.08
C LYS A 318 14.41 18.89 -13.27
N GLU A 319 15.27 19.64 -13.95
CA GLU A 319 16.22 20.59 -13.34
C GLU A 319 15.62 21.98 -13.11
N SER A 320 14.44 22.30 -13.66
CA SER A 320 13.76 23.56 -13.34
C SER A 320 13.06 23.44 -11.99
N SER A 321 13.35 24.36 -11.08
CA SER A 321 12.92 24.26 -9.69
C SER A 321 11.40 24.41 -9.56
N ASP A 322 10.77 23.67 -8.63
CA ASP A 322 9.34 23.82 -8.32
C ASP A 322 8.97 25.26 -7.88
N GLU A 323 9.94 26.05 -7.42
CA GLU A 323 9.75 27.46 -7.05
C GLU A 323 9.53 28.36 -8.27
N ASP A 324 10.10 28.02 -9.43
CA ASP A 324 9.93 28.81 -10.66
C ASP A 324 8.53 28.65 -11.28
N TRP A 325 7.80 27.58 -10.90
CA TRP A 325 6.51 27.17 -11.49
C TRP A 325 5.28 27.40 -10.62
N LYS A 326 5.46 27.71 -9.32
CA LYS A 326 4.39 28.28 -8.50
C LYS A 326 3.98 29.67 -9.03
#